data_AF-A0ABC9SPN1-F1
#
_entry.id   AF-A0ABC9SPN1-F1
#
_cell.length_a   1.000
_cell.length_b   1.000
_cell.length_c   1.000
_cell.angle_alpha   90.00
_cell.angle_beta   90.00
_cell.angle_gamma   90.00
#
_symmetry.space_group_name_H-M   'P 1'
#
loop_
_entity.id
_entity.type
_entity.pdbx_description
1 polymer ?
#
loop_
_entity_poly.entity_id
_entity_poly.type
_entity_poly.pdbx_seq_one_letter_code
_entity_poly.pdbx_strand_id
1 'polypeptide(L)'
;MVSKKLQAVTKTVLLSTVLSISLLNNEEVKAEQLNINSQNKYTNFQNLKITDNAEDFKEDKEKAKEWGEEKEKEWKLTATEKGKMNNFLDNKNDIKTNYKEITFSMAGSFEDEIKDLKEIDKIFDKANLSSSIITYKNVEPATIGFNKSLTEGNTINSDAMAQFKEQFLGKDMKFDSYLDTHLTAQQVSSKKRVILKVTVPSGKGSTTPTKAGVILNNNEYKMLIDNGYVLHVDKVSKVVKKGMECLQVEGTLKKSLDFKNDINAEAHSWGMKIYEDWAKNLTASQREALDGYARQDYKEINNYLRNQGGSGNEKLDAQIKNISDALGKKPIPENITVYRWCGMPEFGYQISDPLPSLKDFEEQFLNTIKEDKGYMSTSLSSERLAAFGSRKIILRLQVPKGSTGAYLSAIGGFASEKEILLDKDSKYHIDKATEVIIKGVKRYVVDATLLTN
;
A
#
# COMPACT_ATOMS: atom_id res chain seq x y z
N MET A 1 86.09 18.76 1.22
CA MET A 1 86.81 20.00 1.58
C MET A 1 85.84 21.16 1.47
N VAL A 2 85.55 21.85 2.59
CA VAL A 2 85.50 23.31 2.80
C VAL A 2 85.28 24.17 1.53
N SER A 3 84.46 25.22 1.42
CA SER A 3 83.50 25.98 2.25
C SER A 3 83.16 27.24 1.43
N LYS A 4 81.97 27.84 1.61
CA LYS A 4 81.65 29.28 1.76
C LYS A 4 80.22 29.55 1.22
N LYS A 5 79.16 29.84 2.01
CA LYS A 5 78.87 31.03 2.86
C LYS A 5 79.08 32.34 2.08
N LEU A 6 78.23 33.37 2.06
CA LEU A 6 76.98 33.77 2.74
C LEU A 6 76.63 35.19 2.17
N GLN A 7 75.45 35.74 2.52
CA GLN A 7 74.96 37.15 2.49
C GLN A 7 73.93 37.42 1.37
N ALA A 8 72.61 37.52 1.61
CA ALA A 8 71.77 38.28 2.56
C ALA A 8 71.69 39.79 2.27
N VAL A 9 70.55 40.25 1.72
CA VAL A 9 69.95 41.57 2.00
C VAL A 9 68.44 41.45 2.09
N THR A 10 67.94 41.96 3.21
CA THR A 10 66.58 41.97 3.75
C THR A 10 65.77 43.15 3.21
N LYS A 11 64.47 42.99 2.94
CA LYS A 11 63.49 44.08 3.13
C LYS A 11 62.14 43.54 3.62
N THR A 12 61.81 44.01 4.81
CA THR A 12 60.65 43.79 5.67
C THR A 12 59.39 44.47 5.13
N VAL A 13 58.22 43.82 5.22
CA VAL A 13 56.95 44.46 5.63
C VAL A 13 56.20 43.54 6.60
N LEU A 14 55.81 44.13 7.73
CA LEU A 14 55.12 43.60 8.93
C LEU A 14 53.81 42.85 8.61
N LEU A 15 53.39 41.77 9.27
CA LEU A 15 53.26 41.38 10.71
C LEU A 15 51.97 41.89 11.40
N SER A 16 51.04 40.96 11.66
CA SER A 16 50.23 40.87 12.88
C SER A 16 49.72 39.41 13.01
N THR A 17 50.40 38.54 13.80
CA THR A 17 50.15 38.22 15.23
C THR A 17 48.75 37.62 15.46
N VAL A 18 48.56 36.41 16.00
CA VAL A 18 48.89 36.01 17.40
C VAL A 18 48.72 34.48 17.60
N LEU A 19 49.74 33.87 18.25
CA LEU A 19 49.81 32.75 19.24
C LEU A 19 49.00 31.44 19.03
N SER A 20 49.59 30.25 18.85
CA SER A 20 50.49 29.40 19.70
C SER A 20 49.76 28.44 20.69
N ILE A 21 49.61 27.16 20.27
CA ILE A 21 50.02 25.87 20.89
C ILE A 21 50.15 25.86 22.45
N SER A 22 49.71 24.92 23.31
CA SER A 22 49.10 23.55 23.29
C SER A 22 48.76 23.15 24.76
N LEU A 23 47.85 22.19 24.99
CA LEU A 23 47.99 20.97 25.84
C LEU A 23 46.68 20.45 26.48
N LEU A 24 46.41 19.16 26.23
CA LEU A 24 45.80 18.07 27.03
C LEU A 24 44.94 18.39 28.28
N ASN A 25 43.69 17.88 28.32
CA ASN A 25 43.26 16.76 29.18
C ASN A 25 41.75 16.43 29.02
N ASN A 26 41.43 15.16 29.28
CA ASN A 26 40.10 14.53 29.31
C ASN A 26 39.10 15.24 30.25
N GLU A 27 37.83 15.31 29.85
CA GLU A 27 36.67 15.01 30.71
C GLU A 27 35.38 14.88 29.87
N GLU A 28 34.48 14.02 30.35
CA GLU A 28 33.18 13.67 29.77
C GLU A 28 32.29 14.91 29.54
N VAL A 29 31.70 15.04 28.35
CA VAL A 29 30.57 15.93 28.11
C VAL A 29 29.42 15.16 27.47
N LYS A 30 28.30 15.22 28.20
CA LYS A 30 27.01 14.59 27.97
C LYS A 30 26.48 14.83 26.55
N ALA A 31 25.81 13.80 26.03
CA ALA A 31 24.98 13.85 24.84
C ALA A 31 23.78 14.79 25.08
N GLU A 32 23.93 16.05 24.70
CA GLU A 32 22.82 16.95 24.39
C GLU A 32 23.33 17.96 23.35
N GLN A 33 22.51 18.21 22.34
CA GLN A 33 22.73 19.12 21.21
C GLN A 33 23.47 18.58 19.97
N LEU A 34 22.85 17.61 19.31
CA LEU A 34 22.80 17.59 17.83
C LEU A 34 21.37 17.23 17.41
N ASN A 35 20.48 18.22 17.48
CA ASN A 35 19.21 18.21 16.78
C ASN A 35 19.04 19.58 16.14
N ILE A 36 18.35 19.63 14.99
CA ILE A 36 18.23 20.75 14.03
C ILE A 36 19.21 20.65 12.85
N ASN A 37 18.91 19.71 11.94
CA ASN A 37 18.70 20.01 10.52
C ASN A 37 18.47 18.70 9.73
N SER A 38 17.25 18.18 9.84
CA SER A 38 16.70 17.23 8.86
C SER A 38 15.22 17.53 8.64
N GLN A 39 14.89 18.78 8.30
CA GLN A 39 13.64 19.06 7.60
C GLN A 39 13.82 18.68 6.13
N ASN A 40 13.76 17.37 5.86
CA ASN A 40 13.58 16.89 4.49
C ASN A 40 12.11 17.02 4.12
N LYS A 41 11.92 17.67 2.97
CA LYS A 41 10.68 17.96 2.26
C LYS A 41 9.74 16.74 2.24
N TYR A 42 8.73 16.76 3.10
CA TYR A 42 7.49 16.06 2.82
C TYR A 42 6.68 16.94 1.87
N THR A 43 6.38 16.40 0.70
CA THR A 43 5.39 16.95 -0.21
C THR A 43 4.10 17.19 0.57
N ASN A 44 3.55 18.40 0.43
CA ASN A 44 2.29 18.81 1.03
C ASN A 44 1.20 17.78 0.69
N PHE A 45 0.91 16.88 1.62
CA PHE A 45 -0.36 16.18 1.65
C PHE A 45 -1.42 17.27 1.72
N GLN A 46 -2.27 17.36 0.69
CA GLN A 46 -3.56 17.98 0.85
C GLN A 46 -4.30 17.14 1.90
N ASN A 47 -4.12 17.51 3.17
CA ASN A 47 -5.06 17.18 4.22
C ASN A 47 -6.42 17.58 3.68
N LEU A 48 -7.26 16.59 3.37
CA LEU A 48 -8.70 16.78 3.48
C LEU A 48 -8.89 17.37 4.88
N LYS A 49 -9.12 18.68 4.96
CA LYS A 49 -9.66 19.29 6.16
C LYS A 49 -10.94 18.53 6.42
N ILE A 50 -10.91 17.64 7.41
CA ILE A 50 -12.11 17.07 8.00
C ILE A 50 -12.83 18.27 8.62
N THR A 51 -13.71 18.90 7.84
CA THR A 51 -14.51 20.04 8.29
C THR A 51 -15.71 19.61 9.11
N ASP A 52 -16.05 18.30 9.08
CA ASP A 52 -17.13 17.71 9.87
C ASP A 52 -16.57 16.98 11.09
N ASN A 53 -17.01 17.36 12.29
CA ASN A 53 -16.74 16.60 13.50
C ASN A 53 -17.19 15.14 13.32
N ALA A 54 -16.29 14.18 13.57
CA ALA A 54 -16.63 12.76 13.49
C ALA A 54 -17.39 12.33 14.74
N GLU A 55 -18.54 11.67 14.54
CA GLU A 55 -19.31 11.07 15.63
C GLU A 55 -18.50 9.94 16.30
N ASP A 56 -18.55 9.83 17.62
CA ASP A 56 -17.92 8.72 18.37
C ASP A 56 -18.81 8.31 19.54
N PHE A 57 -19.58 7.23 19.34
CA PHE A 57 -20.48 6.71 20.37
C PHE A 57 -19.76 5.99 21.50
N LYS A 58 -18.46 5.69 21.37
CA LYS A 58 -17.67 4.94 22.35
C LYS A 58 -18.35 3.63 22.74
N GLU A 59 -18.98 3.56 23.91
CA GLU A 59 -19.67 2.38 24.45
C GLU A 59 -21.21 2.57 24.53
N ASP A 60 -21.74 3.73 24.10
CA ASP A 60 -23.18 4.08 24.11
C ASP A 60 -23.93 3.39 22.95
N LYS A 61 -24.41 2.18 23.20
CA LYS A 61 -25.08 1.33 22.20
C LYS A 61 -26.46 1.85 21.78
N GLU A 62 -27.18 2.51 22.69
CA GLU A 62 -28.53 2.99 22.38
C GLU A 62 -28.48 4.16 21.41
N LYS A 63 -27.62 5.16 21.66
CA LYS A 63 -27.45 6.27 20.70
C LYS A 63 -26.87 5.81 19.37
N ALA A 64 -25.92 4.88 19.40
CA ALA A 64 -25.37 4.31 18.18
C ALA A 64 -26.43 3.55 17.36
N LYS A 65 -27.40 2.90 18.03
CA LYS A 65 -28.51 2.21 17.38
C LYS A 65 -29.49 3.21 16.74
N GLU A 66 -29.85 4.27 17.44
CA GLU A 66 -30.70 5.35 16.90
C GLU A 66 -30.06 5.99 15.67
N TRP A 67 -28.77 6.36 15.77
CA TRP A 67 -28.01 6.89 14.64
C TRP A 67 -27.90 5.87 13.50
N GLY A 68 -27.62 4.61 13.82
CA GLY A 68 -27.52 3.54 12.83
C GLY A 68 -28.82 3.33 12.05
N GLU A 69 -29.97 3.40 12.72
CA GLU A 69 -31.28 3.30 12.07
C GLU A 69 -31.54 4.46 11.10
N GLU A 70 -31.14 5.68 11.46
CA GLU A 70 -31.23 6.83 10.56
C GLU A 70 -30.34 6.64 9.33
N LYS A 71 -29.07 6.28 9.54
CA LYS A 71 -28.08 6.17 8.46
C LYS A 71 -28.28 4.97 7.54
N GLU A 72 -28.87 3.90 8.03
CA GLU A 72 -29.22 2.74 7.21
C GLU A 72 -30.17 3.09 6.05
N LYS A 73 -31.09 4.04 6.30
CA LYS A 73 -32.05 4.54 5.31
C LYS A 73 -31.37 5.36 4.20
N GLU A 74 -30.21 5.96 4.46
CA GLU A 74 -29.50 6.80 3.50
C GLU A 74 -28.89 6.00 2.33
N TRP A 75 -28.53 4.73 2.56
CA TRP A 75 -27.92 3.87 1.54
C TRP A 75 -28.94 3.37 0.50
N LYS A 76 -30.25 3.48 0.77
CA LYS A 76 -31.33 3.16 -0.17
C LYS A 76 -31.24 1.76 -0.79
N LEU A 77 -30.78 0.78 -0.01
CA LEU A 77 -30.71 -0.61 -0.45
C LEU A 77 -32.09 -1.26 -0.47
N THR A 78 -32.36 -2.02 -1.51
CA THR A 78 -33.54 -2.89 -1.59
C THR A 78 -33.41 -4.06 -0.60
N ALA A 79 -34.53 -4.71 -0.25
CA ALA A 79 -34.50 -5.90 0.60
C ALA A 79 -33.62 -7.03 0.02
N THR A 80 -33.63 -7.20 -1.31
CA THR A 80 -32.79 -8.16 -2.02
C THR A 80 -31.30 -7.85 -1.86
N GLU A 81 -30.91 -6.58 -2.03
CA GLU A 81 -29.53 -6.13 -1.86
C GLU A 81 -29.04 -6.30 -0.42
N LYS A 82 -29.88 -5.93 0.57
CA LYS A 82 -29.60 -6.17 2.00
C LYS A 82 -29.41 -7.67 2.28
N GLY A 83 -30.25 -8.53 1.68
CA GLY A 83 -30.14 -9.98 1.80
C GLY A 83 -28.82 -10.53 1.26
N LYS A 84 -28.36 -10.07 0.09
CA LYS A 84 -27.08 -10.47 -0.49
C LYS A 84 -25.88 -9.99 0.33
N MET A 85 -25.92 -8.74 0.78
CA MET A 85 -24.88 -8.20 1.64
C MET A 85 -24.79 -8.98 2.96
N ASN A 86 -25.94 -9.29 3.59
CA ASN A 86 -25.98 -10.09 4.80
C ASN A 86 -25.49 -11.54 4.57
N ASN A 87 -25.86 -12.18 3.45
CA ASN A 87 -25.30 -13.50 3.09
C ASN A 87 -23.76 -13.46 3.04
N PHE A 88 -23.16 -12.41 2.48
CA PHE A 88 -21.71 -12.23 2.51
C PHE A 88 -21.18 -12.02 3.93
N LEU A 89 -21.77 -11.11 4.70
CA LEU A 89 -21.33 -10.79 6.08
C LEU A 89 -21.40 -12.00 7.01
N ASP A 90 -22.42 -12.83 6.85
CA ASP A 90 -22.69 -14.05 7.62
C ASP A 90 -21.90 -15.26 7.09
N ASN A 91 -21.03 -15.07 6.09
CA ASN A 91 -20.21 -16.10 5.47
C ASN A 91 -21.03 -17.28 4.91
N LYS A 92 -22.20 -16.99 4.32
CA LYS A 92 -23.00 -18.02 3.65
C LYS A 92 -22.21 -18.64 2.50
N ASN A 93 -22.21 -19.97 2.41
CA ASN A 93 -21.43 -20.74 1.43
C ASN A 93 -19.93 -20.44 1.43
N ASP A 94 -19.38 -20.02 2.59
CA ASP A 94 -17.97 -19.71 2.76
C ASP A 94 -17.42 -18.57 1.88
N ILE A 95 -18.29 -17.73 1.31
CA ILE A 95 -17.89 -16.64 0.42
C ILE A 95 -16.93 -15.64 1.08
N LYS A 96 -17.10 -15.35 2.38
CA LYS A 96 -16.23 -14.41 3.13
C LYS A 96 -14.90 -15.07 3.49
N THR A 97 -14.93 -16.36 3.84
CA THR A 97 -13.74 -17.17 4.12
C THR A 97 -12.88 -17.33 2.86
N ASN A 98 -13.51 -17.60 1.72
CA ASN A 98 -12.85 -17.82 0.44
C ASN A 98 -12.56 -16.51 -0.31
N TYR A 99 -13.05 -15.35 0.16
CA TYR A 99 -12.94 -14.07 -0.55
C TYR A 99 -11.52 -13.76 -1.02
N LYS A 100 -10.52 -13.96 -0.17
CA LYS A 100 -9.12 -13.70 -0.52
C LYS A 100 -8.67 -14.59 -1.68
N GLU A 101 -8.98 -15.88 -1.65
CA GLU A 101 -8.67 -16.80 -2.77
C GLU A 101 -9.42 -16.41 -4.04
N ILE A 102 -10.70 -16.03 -3.93
CA ILE A 102 -11.53 -15.60 -5.05
C ILE A 102 -10.87 -14.42 -5.78
N THR A 103 -10.40 -13.40 -5.04
CA THR A 103 -9.77 -12.21 -5.64
C THR A 103 -8.45 -12.51 -6.35
N PHE A 104 -7.78 -13.62 -6.05
CA PHE A 104 -6.55 -14.04 -6.75
C PHE A 104 -6.77 -15.27 -7.65
N SER A 105 -8.03 -15.60 -7.95
CA SER A 105 -8.38 -16.75 -8.77
C SER A 105 -8.30 -16.43 -10.27
N MET A 106 -8.29 -17.50 -11.06
CA MET A 106 -8.38 -17.42 -12.52
C MET A 106 -9.85 -17.33 -12.92
N ALA A 107 -10.17 -16.64 -14.03
CA ALA A 107 -11.52 -16.62 -14.59
C ALA A 107 -12.14 -18.03 -14.70
N GLY A 108 -13.45 -18.11 -14.48
CA GLY A 108 -14.22 -19.36 -14.44
C GLY A 108 -14.13 -20.15 -13.13
N SER A 109 -13.43 -19.63 -12.10
CA SER A 109 -13.48 -20.21 -10.74
C SER A 109 -14.47 -19.40 -9.88
N PHE A 110 -15.16 -20.07 -8.95
CA PHE A 110 -16.12 -19.44 -8.02
C PHE A 110 -17.24 -18.64 -8.72
N GLU A 111 -17.81 -19.17 -9.81
CA GLU A 111 -18.75 -18.41 -10.66
C GLU A 111 -19.99 -17.90 -9.91
N ASP A 112 -20.52 -18.72 -8.99
CA ASP A 112 -21.69 -18.35 -8.19
C ASP A 112 -21.36 -17.24 -7.19
N GLU A 113 -20.23 -17.35 -6.49
CA GLU A 113 -19.75 -16.30 -5.58
C GLU A 113 -19.44 -15.01 -6.35
N ILE A 114 -18.80 -15.11 -7.51
CA ILE A 114 -18.49 -13.97 -8.37
C ILE A 114 -19.77 -13.24 -8.78
N LYS A 115 -20.86 -13.95 -9.07
CA LYS A 115 -22.16 -13.32 -9.37
C LYS A 115 -22.66 -12.48 -8.21
N ASP A 116 -22.60 -13.00 -6.99
CA ASP A 116 -22.99 -12.25 -5.79
C ASP A 116 -22.04 -11.07 -5.52
N LEU A 117 -20.73 -11.26 -5.70
CA LEU A 117 -19.74 -10.19 -5.52
C LEU A 117 -19.91 -9.04 -6.53
N LYS A 118 -20.29 -9.32 -7.78
CA LYS A 118 -20.59 -8.26 -8.77
C LYS A 118 -21.75 -7.38 -8.32
N GLU A 119 -22.78 -7.98 -7.72
CA GLU A 119 -23.92 -7.24 -7.18
C GLU A 119 -23.54 -6.45 -5.93
N ILE A 120 -22.73 -7.04 -5.03
CA ILE A 120 -22.20 -6.37 -3.84
C ILE A 120 -21.34 -5.15 -4.20
N ASP A 121 -20.49 -5.26 -5.23
CA ASP A 121 -19.66 -4.14 -5.69
C ASP A 121 -20.52 -2.95 -6.17
N LYS A 122 -21.59 -3.23 -6.94
CA LYS A 122 -22.56 -2.23 -7.39
C LYS A 122 -23.36 -1.59 -6.26
N ILE A 123 -23.53 -2.28 -5.13
CA ILE A 123 -24.18 -1.71 -3.94
C ILE A 123 -23.37 -0.53 -3.39
N PHE A 124 -22.03 -0.59 -3.44
CA PHE A 124 -21.18 0.50 -2.96
C PHE A 124 -21.22 1.75 -3.85
N ASP A 125 -21.65 1.64 -5.11
CA ASP A 125 -21.85 2.83 -5.97
C ASP A 125 -23.05 3.68 -5.51
N LYS A 126 -23.96 3.10 -4.72
CA LYS A 126 -25.10 3.81 -4.12
C LYS A 126 -24.79 4.39 -2.74
N ALA A 127 -23.59 4.14 -2.20
CA ALA A 127 -23.21 4.59 -0.88
C ALA A 127 -23.25 6.12 -0.77
N ASN A 128 -23.85 6.63 0.29
CA ASN A 128 -24.04 8.06 0.51
C ASN A 128 -23.92 8.39 2.00
N LEU A 129 -22.72 8.26 2.55
CA LEU A 129 -22.45 8.55 3.95
C LEU A 129 -22.54 10.07 4.20
N SER A 130 -23.55 10.50 4.94
CA SER A 130 -23.79 11.94 5.17
C SER A 130 -22.97 12.58 6.29
N SER A 131 -22.39 11.78 7.20
CA SER A 131 -21.68 12.25 8.40
C SER A 131 -20.44 11.39 8.68
N SER A 132 -19.36 12.04 9.13
CA SER A 132 -18.13 11.34 9.54
C SER A 132 -18.36 10.62 10.86
N ILE A 133 -17.73 9.47 11.06
CA ILE A 133 -17.88 8.65 12.27
C ILE A 133 -16.61 7.88 12.59
N ILE A 134 -16.38 7.64 13.88
CA ILE A 134 -15.37 6.73 14.41
C ILE A 134 -16.01 5.35 14.64
N THR A 135 -15.43 4.33 14.05
CA THR A 135 -15.89 2.94 14.16
C THR A 135 -14.82 2.04 14.80
N TYR A 136 -15.24 0.84 15.20
CA TYR A 136 -14.44 -0.07 16.01
C TYR A 136 -14.43 -1.48 15.43
N LYS A 137 -13.26 -2.13 15.41
CA LYS A 137 -13.15 -3.56 15.08
C LYS A 137 -12.00 -4.20 15.84
N ASN A 138 -12.29 -5.27 16.58
CA ASN A 138 -11.25 -6.08 17.21
C ASN A 138 -10.80 -7.16 16.22
N VAL A 139 -9.49 -7.27 15.98
CA VAL A 139 -8.90 -8.21 15.02
C VAL A 139 -7.76 -9.02 15.64
N GLU A 140 -7.50 -10.19 15.08
CA GLU A 140 -6.30 -10.95 15.41
C GLU A 140 -5.09 -10.35 14.68
N PRO A 141 -3.88 -10.33 15.27
CA PRO A 141 -2.74 -9.64 14.68
C PRO A 141 -2.37 -10.18 13.28
N ALA A 142 -2.44 -11.50 13.08
CA ALA A 142 -2.14 -12.13 11.80
C ALA A 142 -3.09 -11.69 10.67
N THR A 143 -4.33 -11.31 10.98
CA THR A 143 -5.31 -10.87 9.95
C THR A 143 -4.94 -9.53 9.30
N ILE A 144 -4.10 -8.74 9.96
CA ILE A 144 -3.53 -7.49 9.43
C ILE A 144 -2.05 -7.63 9.08
N GLY A 145 -1.52 -8.85 9.05
CA GLY A 145 -0.13 -9.16 8.70
C GLY A 145 0.90 -8.86 9.79
N PHE A 146 0.49 -8.84 11.07
CA PHE A 146 1.43 -8.90 12.19
C PHE A 146 1.61 -10.35 12.63
N ASN A 147 2.72 -10.97 12.21
CA ASN A 147 2.95 -12.41 12.36
C ASN A 147 3.81 -12.78 13.58
N LYS A 148 4.07 -11.83 14.47
CA LYS A 148 4.84 -12.01 15.71
C LYS A 148 3.90 -12.24 16.91
N SER A 149 4.41 -12.87 17.96
CA SER A 149 3.63 -13.09 19.19
C SER A 149 3.33 -11.76 19.88
N LEU A 150 2.07 -11.32 19.84
CA LEU A 150 1.67 -10.02 20.38
C LEU A 150 1.50 -10.03 21.91
N THR A 151 1.01 -11.13 22.47
CA THR A 151 0.55 -11.21 23.87
C THR A 151 1.13 -12.40 24.59
N GLU A 152 1.42 -12.22 25.87
CA GLU A 152 1.64 -13.31 26.82
C GLU A 152 0.55 -13.23 27.90
N GLY A 153 -0.41 -14.16 27.82
CA GLY A 153 -1.65 -14.12 28.61
C GLY A 153 -2.41 -12.80 28.42
N ASN A 154 -2.63 -12.08 29.52
CA ASN A 154 -3.38 -10.82 29.53
C ASN A 154 -2.52 -9.59 29.24
N THR A 155 -1.21 -9.75 29.03
CA THR A 155 -0.27 -8.65 28.81
C THR A 155 0.20 -8.58 27.36
N ILE A 156 0.54 -7.37 26.90
CA ILE A 156 1.19 -7.14 25.62
C ILE A 156 2.69 -7.28 25.80
N ASN A 157 3.34 -8.05 24.92
CA ASN A 157 4.78 -8.14 24.90
C ASN A 157 5.38 -6.78 24.49
N SER A 158 6.34 -6.26 25.27
CA SER A 158 6.92 -4.93 25.05
C SER A 158 7.68 -4.84 23.72
N ASP A 159 8.42 -5.88 23.35
CA ASP A 159 9.14 -5.96 22.07
C ASP A 159 8.14 -6.04 20.91
N ALA A 160 7.06 -6.80 21.09
CA ALA A 160 6.00 -6.89 20.08
C ALA A 160 5.33 -5.54 19.84
N MET A 161 5.16 -4.70 20.88
CA MET A 161 4.63 -3.35 20.71
C MET A 161 5.59 -2.44 19.92
N ALA A 162 6.91 -2.54 20.16
CA ALA A 162 7.90 -1.79 19.40
C ALA A 162 7.91 -2.22 17.92
N GLN A 163 7.93 -3.53 17.66
CA GLN A 163 7.86 -4.11 16.31
C GLN A 163 6.56 -3.74 15.59
N PHE A 164 5.43 -3.72 16.30
CA PHE A 164 4.15 -3.30 15.73
C PHE A 164 4.18 -1.83 15.29
N LYS A 165 4.76 -0.95 16.14
CA LYS A 165 4.91 0.47 15.79
C LYS A 165 5.82 0.67 14.58
N GLU A 166 6.96 -0.01 14.53
CA GLU A 166 7.88 0.05 13.39
C GLU A 166 7.20 -0.40 12.09
N GLN A 167 6.40 -1.46 12.16
CA GLN A 167 5.71 -2.01 10.99
C GLN A 167 4.56 -1.13 10.50
N PHE A 168 3.79 -0.50 11.39
CA PHE A 168 2.52 0.13 11.00
C PHE A 168 2.41 1.64 11.26
N LEU A 169 3.10 2.22 12.24
CA LEU A 169 2.89 3.63 12.60
C LEU A 169 3.28 4.57 11.43
N GLY A 170 2.37 5.45 11.03
CA GLY A 170 2.56 6.37 9.91
C GLY A 170 2.49 5.72 8.52
N LYS A 171 2.11 4.43 8.44
CA LYS A 171 1.98 3.66 7.20
C LYS A 171 0.51 3.33 6.91
N ASP A 172 0.24 2.94 5.67
CA ASP A 172 -1.09 2.55 5.21
C ASP A 172 -1.29 1.03 5.35
N MET A 173 -2.38 0.62 5.99
CA MET A 173 -2.75 -0.79 6.16
C MET A 173 -3.81 -1.19 5.13
N LYS A 174 -3.43 -2.07 4.20
CA LYS A 174 -4.35 -2.66 3.21
C LYS A 174 -5.04 -3.93 3.75
N PHE A 175 -6.36 -3.98 3.59
CA PHE A 175 -7.20 -5.15 3.92
C PHE A 175 -7.50 -6.01 2.69
N ASP A 176 -7.76 -7.29 2.93
CA ASP A 176 -8.04 -8.25 1.85
C ASP A 176 -9.47 -8.11 1.30
N SER A 177 -10.45 -7.81 2.15
CA SER A 177 -11.88 -7.66 1.80
C SER A 177 -12.47 -6.33 2.25
N TYR A 178 -13.77 -6.12 1.95
CA TYR A 178 -14.59 -5.09 2.57
C TYR A 178 -14.39 -5.05 4.09
N LEU A 179 -14.30 -3.84 4.63
CA LEU A 179 -14.08 -3.64 6.06
C LEU A 179 -15.43 -3.40 6.76
N ASP A 180 -15.94 -4.42 7.44
CA ASP A 180 -17.08 -4.33 8.37
C ASP A 180 -16.60 -3.91 9.77
N THR A 181 -17.16 -2.83 10.31
CA THR A 181 -16.82 -2.26 11.64
C THR A 181 -18.08 -1.95 12.43
N HIS A 182 -17.93 -1.82 13.74
CA HIS A 182 -19.01 -1.53 14.67
C HIS A 182 -19.08 -0.03 15.00
N LEU A 183 -20.28 0.47 15.29
CA LEU A 183 -20.49 1.87 15.68
C LEU A 183 -20.04 2.16 17.13
N THR A 184 -19.81 1.11 17.93
CA THR A 184 -19.34 1.18 19.32
C THR A 184 -18.22 0.18 19.58
N ALA A 185 -17.41 0.45 20.61
CA ALA A 185 -16.32 -0.39 21.06
C ALA A 185 -16.82 -1.80 21.42
N GLN A 186 -16.09 -2.80 20.92
CA GLN A 186 -16.46 -4.20 21.08
C GLN A 186 -15.72 -4.86 22.24
N GLN A 187 -16.35 -5.88 22.83
CA GLN A 187 -15.69 -6.68 23.84
C GLN A 187 -14.48 -7.41 23.24
N VAL A 188 -13.37 -7.35 23.96
CA VAL A 188 -12.11 -8.02 23.59
C VAL A 188 -12.22 -9.51 23.87
N SER A 189 -11.61 -10.32 23.00
CA SER A 189 -11.41 -11.76 23.22
C SER A 189 -9.92 -12.08 23.32
N SER A 190 -9.59 -13.32 23.73
CA SER A 190 -8.20 -13.75 23.91
C SER A 190 -7.36 -13.62 22.63
N LYS A 191 -7.94 -13.86 21.45
CA LYS A 191 -7.26 -13.78 20.15
C LYS A 191 -7.31 -12.40 19.51
N LYS A 192 -8.45 -11.69 19.63
CA LYS A 192 -8.68 -10.40 18.95
C LYS A 192 -8.19 -9.24 19.80
N ARG A 193 -6.87 -9.06 19.86
CA ARG A 193 -6.15 -8.14 20.78
C ARG A 193 -5.64 -6.86 20.13
N VAL A 194 -5.92 -6.65 18.85
CA VAL A 194 -5.74 -5.38 18.16
C VAL A 194 -7.11 -4.72 17.98
N ILE A 195 -7.27 -3.52 18.52
CA ILE A 195 -8.49 -2.71 18.41
C ILE A 195 -8.25 -1.66 17.33
N LEU A 196 -8.91 -1.81 16.19
CA LEU A 196 -8.94 -0.79 15.15
C LEU A 196 -9.99 0.24 15.52
N LYS A 197 -9.56 1.48 15.77
CA LYS A 197 -10.39 2.67 15.95
C LYS A 197 -10.28 3.52 14.68
N VAL A 198 -11.26 3.39 13.79
CA VAL A 198 -11.19 3.87 12.41
C VAL A 198 -12.04 5.12 12.24
N THR A 199 -11.42 6.23 11.86
CA THR A 199 -12.14 7.43 11.41
C THR A 199 -12.58 7.24 9.95
N VAL A 200 -13.89 7.18 9.76
CA VAL A 200 -14.56 7.09 8.45
C VAL A 200 -15.05 8.49 8.09
N PRO A 201 -14.34 9.25 7.24
CA PRO A 201 -14.79 10.56 6.78
C PRO A 201 -16.03 10.39 5.90
N SER A 202 -17.01 11.30 5.97
CA SER A 202 -18.19 11.28 5.09
C SER A 202 -17.81 11.47 3.62
N GLY A 203 -16.84 12.36 3.36
CA GLY A 203 -16.56 12.85 2.01
C GLY A 203 -17.72 13.66 1.42
N LYS A 204 -18.69 14.08 2.23
CA LYS A 204 -19.84 14.86 1.76
C LYS A 204 -19.36 16.20 1.19
N GLY A 205 -19.85 16.54 0.00
CA GLY A 205 -19.41 17.74 -0.73
C GLY A 205 -18.04 17.62 -1.40
N SER A 206 -17.35 16.48 -1.27
CA SER A 206 -16.14 16.15 -2.04
C SER A 206 -16.51 15.67 -3.45
N THR A 207 -15.56 15.78 -4.38
CA THR A 207 -15.62 15.12 -5.70
C THR A 207 -15.54 13.60 -5.61
N THR A 208 -15.14 13.07 -4.46
CA THR A 208 -15.04 11.63 -4.16
C THR A 208 -15.71 11.34 -2.81
N PRO A 209 -17.05 11.19 -2.77
CA PRO A 209 -17.76 10.75 -1.57
C PRO A 209 -17.23 9.40 -1.09
N THR A 210 -17.25 9.20 0.24
CA THR A 210 -16.78 7.93 0.80
C THR A 210 -17.76 6.82 0.47
N LYS A 211 -17.25 5.74 -0.14
CA LYS A 211 -18.02 4.52 -0.44
C LYS A 211 -18.11 3.65 0.82
N ALA A 212 -18.90 4.12 1.77
CA ALA A 212 -19.23 3.39 2.99
C ALA A 212 -20.71 3.62 3.34
N GLY A 213 -21.32 2.66 4.05
CA GLY A 213 -22.71 2.77 4.45
C GLY A 213 -23.03 1.92 5.66
N VAL A 214 -24.16 2.23 6.30
CA VAL A 214 -24.65 1.51 7.48
C VAL A 214 -25.62 0.42 7.05
N ILE A 215 -25.44 -0.80 7.60
CA ILE A 215 -26.32 -1.94 7.35
C ILE A 215 -26.73 -2.61 8.66
N LEU A 216 -27.98 -3.05 8.75
CA LEU A 216 -28.47 -3.91 9.82
C LEU A 216 -28.08 -5.38 9.53
N ASN A 217 -27.20 -5.92 10.36
CA ASN A 217 -26.73 -7.32 10.30
C ASN A 217 -26.73 -7.93 11.71
N ASN A 218 -27.33 -9.11 11.89
CA ASN A 218 -27.38 -9.80 13.18
C ASN A 218 -27.90 -8.92 14.34
N ASN A 219 -28.99 -8.18 14.09
CA ASN A 219 -29.60 -7.24 15.03
C ASN A 219 -28.69 -6.08 15.49
N GLU A 220 -27.61 -5.79 14.74
CA GLU A 220 -26.69 -4.69 15.01
C GLU A 220 -26.49 -3.84 13.74
N TYR A 221 -26.52 -2.52 13.90
CA TYR A 221 -26.11 -1.61 12.84
C TYR A 221 -24.59 -1.55 12.77
N LYS A 222 -24.04 -1.86 11.59
CA LYS A 222 -22.60 -1.89 11.32
C LYS A 222 -22.26 -0.96 10.19
N MET A 223 -21.04 -0.42 10.22
CA MET A 223 -20.48 0.33 9.12
C MET A 223 -19.75 -0.63 8.17
N LEU A 224 -20.07 -0.58 6.88
CA LEU A 224 -19.40 -1.36 5.85
C LEU A 224 -18.68 -0.43 4.88
N ILE A 225 -17.39 -0.68 4.65
CA ILE A 225 -16.49 0.15 3.86
C ILE A 225 -15.99 -0.64 2.64
N ASP A 226 -16.02 0.00 1.48
CA ASP A 226 -15.57 -0.54 0.19
C ASP A 226 -14.08 -0.93 0.18
N ASN A 227 -13.68 -1.79 -0.76
CA ASN A 227 -12.30 -2.22 -1.00
C ASN A 227 -11.34 -1.09 -1.40
N GLY A 228 -11.86 0.00 -1.97
CA GLY A 228 -11.09 1.15 -2.45
C GLY A 228 -10.46 2.03 -1.36
N TYR A 229 -10.24 1.49 -0.16
CA TYR A 229 -9.67 2.20 0.98
C TYR A 229 -8.58 1.40 1.69
N VAL A 230 -7.64 2.13 2.28
CA VAL A 230 -6.65 1.66 3.25
C VAL A 230 -6.84 2.42 4.56
N LEU A 231 -6.33 1.88 5.67
CA LEU A 231 -6.30 2.58 6.95
C LEU A 231 -4.92 3.22 7.14
N HIS A 232 -4.84 4.55 7.09
CA HIS A 232 -3.62 5.25 7.49
C HIS A 232 -3.50 5.21 9.02
N VAL A 233 -2.38 4.72 9.55
CA VAL A 233 -2.21 4.52 11.00
C VAL A 233 -1.64 5.79 11.64
N ASP A 234 -2.53 6.56 12.26
CA ASP A 234 -2.20 7.84 12.91
C ASP A 234 -1.50 7.63 14.26
N LYS A 235 -1.95 6.63 15.03
CA LYS A 235 -1.43 6.39 16.39
C LYS A 235 -1.59 4.93 16.81
N VAL A 236 -0.60 4.44 17.54
CA VAL A 236 -0.62 3.13 18.20
C VAL A 236 -0.38 3.30 19.69
N SER A 237 -1.28 2.78 20.51
CA SER A 237 -1.20 2.85 21.97
C SER A 237 -1.63 1.56 22.65
N LYS A 238 -1.14 1.33 23.87
CA LYS A 238 -1.59 0.23 24.72
C LYS A 238 -2.80 0.68 25.53
N VAL A 239 -3.84 -0.15 25.59
CA VAL A 239 -5.07 0.10 26.38
C VAL A 239 -5.43 -1.14 27.19
N VAL A 240 -6.16 -0.98 28.30
CA VAL A 240 -6.64 -2.11 29.11
C VAL A 240 -8.16 -2.20 29.01
N LYS A 241 -8.67 -3.37 28.64
CA LYS A 241 -10.11 -3.66 28.54
C LYS A 241 -10.43 -4.91 29.36
N LYS A 242 -11.22 -4.75 30.42
CA LYS A 242 -11.60 -5.83 31.36
C LYS A 242 -10.40 -6.68 31.83
N GLY A 243 -9.29 -6.02 32.19
CA GLY A 243 -8.07 -6.68 32.67
C GLY A 243 -7.17 -7.28 31.58
N MET A 244 -7.51 -7.15 30.29
CA MET A 244 -6.67 -7.56 29.16
C MET A 244 -6.04 -6.34 28.48
N GLU A 245 -4.72 -6.36 28.31
CA GLU A 245 -4.00 -5.33 27.55
C GLU A 245 -4.22 -5.51 26.04
N CYS A 246 -4.46 -4.45 25.28
CA CYS A 246 -4.65 -4.51 23.83
C CYS A 246 -3.81 -3.43 23.16
N LEU A 247 -3.47 -3.62 21.89
CA LEU A 247 -3.01 -2.51 21.06
C LEU A 247 -4.21 -1.84 20.40
N GLN A 248 -4.38 -0.55 20.67
CA GLN A 248 -5.32 0.30 19.95
C GLN A 248 -4.59 1.01 18.81
N VAL A 249 -5.12 0.83 17.60
CA VAL A 249 -4.70 1.48 16.37
C VAL A 249 -5.75 2.53 16.04
N GLU A 250 -5.40 3.80 16.22
CA GLU A 250 -6.21 4.92 15.75
C GLU A 250 -5.74 5.26 14.33
N GLY A 251 -6.67 5.30 13.38
CA GLY A 251 -6.33 5.56 11.98
C GLY A 251 -7.48 6.14 11.19
N THR A 252 -7.17 6.71 10.04
CA THR A 252 -8.12 7.39 9.16
C THR A 252 -8.18 6.70 7.80
N LEU A 253 -9.38 6.54 7.25
CA LEU A 253 -9.51 5.97 5.90
C LEU A 253 -8.86 6.86 4.85
N LYS A 254 -8.11 6.23 3.95
CA LYS A 254 -7.48 6.86 2.80
C LYS A 254 -7.88 6.10 1.54
N LYS A 255 -8.37 6.82 0.53
CA LYS A 255 -8.76 6.22 -0.76
C LYS A 255 -7.52 5.68 -1.48
N SER A 256 -7.62 4.44 -1.95
CA SER A 256 -6.71 3.80 -2.90
C SER A 256 -7.51 2.83 -3.76
N LEU A 257 -7.66 3.17 -5.05
CA LEU A 257 -8.49 2.41 -5.98
C LEU A 257 -7.94 0.99 -6.14
N ASP A 258 -8.79 -0.01 -5.96
CA ASP A 258 -8.41 -1.42 -6.03
C ASP A 258 -9.48 -2.22 -6.75
N PHE A 259 -9.20 -2.60 -8.00
CA PHE A 259 -10.13 -3.35 -8.84
C PHE A 259 -10.21 -4.84 -8.48
N LYS A 260 -9.39 -5.34 -7.55
CA LYS A 260 -9.27 -6.77 -7.24
C LYS A 260 -9.04 -7.58 -8.51
N ASN A 261 -9.79 -8.65 -8.76
CA ASN A 261 -9.76 -9.43 -10.00
C ASN A 261 -10.63 -8.83 -11.13
N ASP A 262 -11.10 -7.60 -10.95
CA ASP A 262 -11.83 -6.82 -11.95
C ASP A 262 -13.08 -7.53 -12.49
N ILE A 263 -13.89 -8.07 -11.58
CA ILE A 263 -15.09 -8.87 -11.90
C ILE A 263 -16.16 -8.10 -12.69
N ASN A 264 -16.14 -6.76 -12.60
CA ASN A 264 -17.04 -5.87 -13.32
C ASN A 264 -16.42 -5.23 -14.57
N ALA A 265 -15.16 -5.55 -14.91
CA ALA A 265 -14.45 -5.04 -16.08
C ALA A 265 -14.32 -3.50 -16.13
N GLU A 266 -14.10 -2.88 -14.98
CA GLU A 266 -14.00 -1.42 -14.82
C GLU A 266 -12.55 -0.91 -14.95
N ALA A 267 -11.55 -1.77 -14.72
CA ALA A 267 -10.15 -1.37 -14.73
C ALA A 267 -9.69 -0.80 -16.08
N HIS A 268 -10.09 -1.44 -17.19
CA HIS A 268 -9.74 -0.97 -18.52
C HIS A 268 -10.39 0.38 -18.84
N SER A 269 -11.66 0.54 -18.48
CA SER A 269 -12.41 1.80 -18.65
C SER A 269 -11.76 2.95 -17.88
N TRP A 270 -11.34 2.70 -16.63
CA TRP A 270 -10.57 3.68 -15.84
C TRP A 270 -9.26 4.05 -16.53
N GLY A 271 -8.48 3.05 -16.96
CA GLY A 271 -7.19 3.28 -17.62
C GLY A 271 -7.32 4.11 -18.89
N MET A 272 -8.27 3.76 -19.77
CA MET A 272 -8.53 4.49 -21.01
C MET A 272 -9.01 5.93 -20.74
N LYS A 273 -9.96 6.12 -19.81
CA LYS A 273 -10.46 7.44 -19.44
C LYS A 273 -9.33 8.42 -19.06
N ILE A 274 -8.25 7.91 -18.51
CA ILE A 274 -7.12 8.72 -18.02
C ILE A 274 -6.01 8.83 -19.07
N TYR A 275 -5.66 7.72 -19.73
CA TYR A 275 -4.45 7.60 -20.55
C TYR A 275 -4.70 7.56 -22.05
N GLU A 276 -5.94 7.64 -22.53
CA GLU A 276 -6.21 7.72 -23.97
C GLU A 276 -5.52 8.94 -24.62
N ASP A 277 -5.66 10.12 -24.01
CA ASP A 277 -4.99 11.33 -24.50
C ASP A 277 -3.47 11.25 -24.36
N TRP A 278 -2.96 10.59 -23.32
CA TRP A 278 -1.52 10.34 -23.18
C TRP A 278 -1.01 9.51 -24.36
N ALA A 279 -1.70 8.43 -24.71
CA ALA A 279 -1.33 7.57 -25.82
C ALA A 279 -1.36 8.33 -27.16
N LYS A 280 -2.41 9.12 -27.42
CA LYS A 280 -2.53 9.94 -28.65
C LYS A 280 -1.40 10.98 -28.80
N ASN A 281 -0.87 11.48 -27.68
CA ASN A 281 0.18 12.52 -27.65
C ASN A 281 1.61 11.97 -27.52
N LEU A 282 1.81 10.66 -27.68
CA LEU A 282 3.15 10.07 -27.82
C LEU A 282 3.76 10.46 -29.17
N THR A 283 5.05 10.77 -29.18
CA THR A 283 5.78 10.92 -30.46
C THR A 283 5.92 9.55 -31.13
N ALA A 284 6.21 9.53 -32.44
CA ALA A 284 6.43 8.27 -33.16
C ALA A 284 7.52 7.41 -32.49
N SER A 285 8.65 8.02 -32.11
CA SER A 285 9.76 7.33 -31.43
C SER A 285 9.38 6.79 -30.05
N GLN A 286 8.57 7.52 -29.28
CA GLN A 286 8.08 7.05 -27.99
C GLN A 286 7.10 5.88 -28.13
N ARG A 287 6.18 5.99 -29.10
CA ARG A 287 5.21 4.94 -29.39
C ARG A 287 5.89 3.66 -29.87
N GLU A 288 6.85 3.77 -30.78
CA GLU A 288 7.64 2.63 -31.27
C GLU A 288 8.46 1.99 -30.15
N ALA A 289 9.12 2.80 -29.30
CA ALA A 289 9.89 2.29 -28.17
C ALA A 289 9.01 1.52 -27.16
N LEU A 290 7.81 2.02 -26.86
CA LEU A 290 6.85 1.37 -25.96
C LEU A 290 6.22 0.10 -26.58
N ASP A 291 5.86 0.12 -27.87
CA ASP A 291 5.33 -1.07 -28.57
C ASP A 291 6.39 -2.16 -28.68
N GLY A 292 7.64 -1.80 -28.99
CA GLY A 292 8.78 -2.73 -28.97
C GLY A 292 9.01 -3.34 -27.58
N TYR A 293 8.97 -2.49 -26.54
CA TYR A 293 9.06 -2.94 -25.14
C TYR A 293 7.96 -3.94 -24.80
N ALA A 294 6.69 -3.64 -25.09
CA ALA A 294 5.55 -4.51 -24.79
C ALA A 294 5.62 -5.87 -25.51
N ARG A 295 6.17 -5.92 -26.72
CA ARG A 295 6.25 -7.16 -27.52
C ARG A 295 7.34 -8.12 -27.05
N GLN A 296 8.60 -7.67 -27.06
CA GLN A 296 9.73 -8.53 -26.70
C GLN A 296 10.93 -7.80 -26.11
N ASP A 297 11.10 -6.51 -26.40
CA ASP A 297 12.33 -5.77 -26.06
C ASP A 297 12.51 -5.63 -24.54
N TYR A 298 11.43 -5.77 -23.76
CA TYR A 298 11.48 -5.77 -22.30
C TYR A 298 12.52 -6.75 -21.73
N LYS A 299 12.78 -7.88 -22.41
CA LYS A 299 13.75 -8.87 -21.94
C LYS A 299 15.17 -8.31 -22.02
N GLU A 300 15.52 -7.75 -23.16
CA GLU A 300 16.84 -7.18 -23.42
C GLU A 300 17.07 -5.91 -22.62
N ILE A 301 16.10 -4.98 -22.66
CA ILE A 301 16.15 -3.70 -21.94
C ILE A 301 16.29 -3.93 -20.43
N ASN A 302 15.46 -4.79 -19.84
CA ASN A 302 15.55 -5.01 -18.40
C ASN A 302 16.81 -5.81 -18.01
N ASN A 303 17.30 -6.72 -18.85
CA ASN A 303 18.58 -7.39 -18.58
C ASN A 303 19.74 -6.39 -18.61
N TYR A 304 19.75 -5.48 -19.58
CA TYR A 304 20.74 -4.42 -19.69
C TYR A 304 20.75 -3.51 -18.45
N LEU A 305 19.57 -3.05 -18.01
CA LEU A 305 19.41 -2.23 -16.81
C LEU A 305 19.76 -2.96 -15.50
N ARG A 306 19.30 -4.21 -15.34
CA ARG A 306 19.48 -4.98 -14.10
C ARG A 306 20.89 -5.55 -13.94
N ASN A 307 21.49 -6.03 -15.03
CA ASN A 307 22.69 -6.88 -14.96
C ASN A 307 23.92 -6.30 -15.67
N GLN A 308 23.76 -5.34 -16.59
CA GLN A 308 24.88 -4.78 -17.38
C GLN A 308 25.21 -3.33 -17.00
N GLY A 309 24.57 -2.80 -15.96
CA GLY A 309 24.83 -1.44 -15.46
C GLY A 309 24.14 -0.32 -16.24
N GLY A 310 23.39 -0.63 -17.29
CA GLY A 310 22.61 0.37 -18.04
C GLY A 310 23.47 1.40 -18.78
N SER A 311 24.65 1.02 -19.26
CA SER A 311 25.54 1.91 -20.04
C SER A 311 26.28 1.17 -21.15
N GLY A 312 26.57 1.86 -22.26
CA GLY A 312 27.44 1.35 -23.34
C GLY A 312 26.71 0.75 -24.54
N ASN A 313 25.39 0.91 -24.64
CA ASN A 313 24.61 0.53 -25.82
C ASN A 313 23.71 1.70 -26.25
N GLU A 314 24.19 2.53 -27.17
CA GLU A 314 23.49 3.75 -27.62
C GLU A 314 22.06 3.50 -28.14
N LYS A 315 21.82 2.34 -28.76
CA LYS A 315 20.48 1.97 -29.26
C LYS A 315 19.52 1.73 -28.10
N LEU A 316 19.94 0.93 -27.11
CA LEU A 316 19.13 0.67 -25.92
C LEU A 316 18.96 1.95 -25.09
N ASP A 317 20.02 2.75 -24.96
CA ASP A 317 19.98 4.02 -24.22
C ASP A 317 18.96 5.00 -24.81
N ALA A 318 18.93 5.13 -26.15
CA ALA A 318 17.94 5.94 -26.84
C ALA A 318 16.51 5.39 -26.67
N GLN A 319 16.33 4.07 -26.70
CA GLN A 319 15.03 3.44 -26.48
C GLN A 319 14.53 3.64 -25.04
N ILE A 320 15.40 3.41 -24.05
CA ILE A 320 15.15 3.64 -22.62
C ILE A 320 14.77 5.09 -22.37
N LYS A 321 15.49 6.05 -22.96
CA LYS A 321 15.16 7.47 -22.86
C LYS A 321 13.73 7.74 -23.36
N ASN A 322 13.38 7.22 -24.53
CA ASN A 322 12.04 7.39 -25.09
C ASN A 322 10.94 6.78 -24.21
N ILE A 323 11.18 5.59 -23.64
CA ILE A 323 10.24 4.93 -22.71
C ILE A 323 10.06 5.77 -21.44
N SER A 324 11.15 6.12 -20.75
CA SER A 324 11.06 6.90 -19.50
C SER A 324 10.46 8.29 -19.72
N ASP A 325 10.83 8.99 -20.80
CA ASP A 325 10.21 10.27 -21.17
C ASP A 325 8.69 10.12 -21.40
N ALA A 326 8.26 9.02 -22.01
CA ALA A 326 6.84 8.75 -22.23
C ALA A 326 6.09 8.44 -20.93
N LEU A 327 6.68 7.63 -20.03
CA LEU A 327 6.10 7.31 -18.72
C LEU A 327 6.02 8.54 -17.80
N GLY A 328 6.95 9.48 -17.93
CA GLY A 328 6.96 10.74 -17.17
C GLY A 328 5.96 11.81 -17.65
N LYS A 329 5.38 11.67 -18.85
CA LYS A 329 4.46 12.69 -19.41
C LYS A 329 3.17 12.86 -18.63
N LYS A 330 2.65 11.79 -18.04
CA LYS A 330 1.39 11.80 -17.30
C LYS A 330 1.51 10.92 -16.05
N PRO A 331 1.84 11.50 -14.89
CA PRO A 331 1.96 10.73 -13.66
C PRO A 331 0.60 10.13 -13.25
N ILE A 332 0.66 9.09 -12.42
CA ILE A 332 -0.52 8.39 -11.90
C ILE A 332 -1.44 9.41 -11.17
N PRO A 333 -2.72 9.57 -11.56
CA PRO A 333 -3.52 10.74 -11.15
C PRO A 333 -4.16 10.62 -9.77
N GLU A 334 -4.29 9.42 -9.22
CA GLU A 334 -4.85 9.12 -7.91
C GLU A 334 -4.14 7.89 -7.30
N ASN A 335 -4.31 7.65 -5.99
CA ASN A 335 -3.74 6.45 -5.38
C ASN A 335 -4.42 5.21 -5.95
N ILE A 336 -3.64 4.24 -6.41
CA ILE A 336 -4.13 2.97 -6.94
C ILE A 336 -3.40 1.79 -6.30
N THR A 337 -4.03 0.62 -6.36
CA THR A 337 -3.41 -0.68 -6.07
C THR A 337 -3.17 -1.41 -7.38
N VAL A 338 -1.93 -1.86 -7.59
CA VAL A 338 -1.55 -2.71 -8.72
C VAL A 338 -0.98 -4.04 -8.23
N TYR A 339 -0.96 -5.02 -9.11
CA TYR A 339 -0.63 -6.39 -8.79
C TYR A 339 0.47 -6.94 -9.69
N ARG A 340 1.30 -7.82 -9.13
CA ARG A 340 2.34 -8.50 -9.89
C ARG A 340 2.61 -9.90 -9.34
N TRP A 341 2.43 -10.91 -10.19
CA TRP A 341 2.75 -12.30 -9.86
C TRP A 341 4.24 -12.56 -10.07
N CYS A 342 4.98 -12.65 -8.96
CA CYS A 342 6.43 -12.66 -8.91
C CYS A 342 7.01 -14.09 -8.93
N GLY A 343 8.16 -14.23 -9.60
CA GLY A 343 8.93 -15.47 -9.57
C GLY A 343 9.82 -15.50 -8.35
N MET A 344 10.18 -16.70 -7.88
CA MET A 344 11.12 -16.88 -6.77
C MET A 344 12.45 -16.09 -6.96
N PRO A 345 13.08 -16.06 -8.16
CA PRO A 345 14.33 -15.31 -8.38
C PRO A 345 14.25 -13.80 -8.16
N GLU A 346 13.06 -13.22 -8.28
CA GLU A 346 12.89 -11.79 -8.05
C GLU A 346 13.02 -11.39 -6.59
N PHE A 347 12.82 -12.35 -5.69
CA PHE A 347 13.07 -12.27 -4.26
C PHE A 347 14.35 -13.04 -3.89
N GLY A 348 15.27 -13.26 -4.84
CA GLY A 348 16.58 -13.87 -4.57
C GLY A 348 16.57 -15.38 -4.29
N TYR A 349 15.44 -16.07 -4.48
CA TYR A 349 15.33 -17.52 -4.32
C TYR A 349 15.50 -18.26 -5.66
N GLN A 350 15.86 -19.54 -5.64
CA GLN A 350 15.90 -20.35 -6.85
C GLN A 350 14.48 -20.69 -7.33
N ILE A 351 14.31 -20.95 -8.63
CA ILE A 351 13.00 -21.30 -9.23
C ILE A 351 12.39 -22.55 -8.56
N SER A 352 13.23 -23.51 -8.21
CA SER A 352 12.84 -24.78 -7.57
C SER A 352 12.50 -24.63 -6.09
N ASP A 353 12.91 -23.54 -5.43
CA ASP A 353 12.79 -23.41 -3.98
C ASP A 353 11.32 -23.39 -3.54
N PRO A 354 10.97 -24.04 -2.43
CA PRO A 354 9.68 -23.84 -1.80
C PRO A 354 9.57 -22.39 -1.29
N LEU A 355 8.36 -21.94 -0.94
CA LEU A 355 8.25 -20.73 -0.15
C LEU A 355 8.96 -20.98 1.20
N PRO A 356 9.79 -20.03 1.68
CA PRO A 356 10.36 -20.11 3.03
C PRO A 356 9.24 -20.03 4.07
N SER A 357 9.60 -20.15 5.36
CA SER A 357 8.62 -19.83 6.40
C SER A 357 8.29 -18.33 6.38
N LEU A 358 7.11 -17.96 6.88
CA LEU A 358 6.70 -16.54 6.88
C LEU A 358 7.63 -15.71 7.76
N LYS A 359 8.16 -16.32 8.83
CA LYS A 359 9.16 -15.72 9.70
C LYS A 359 10.45 -15.40 8.94
N ASP A 360 11.03 -16.38 8.23
CA ASP A 360 12.29 -16.17 7.49
C ASP A 360 12.09 -15.14 6.35
N PHE A 361 10.91 -15.15 5.72
CA PHE A 361 10.56 -14.15 4.71
C PHE A 361 10.48 -12.74 5.32
N GLU A 362 9.84 -12.58 6.47
CA GLU A 362 9.78 -11.29 7.17
C GLU A 362 11.15 -10.81 7.63
N GLU A 363 11.99 -11.70 8.18
CA GLU A 363 13.36 -11.36 8.58
C GLU A 363 14.20 -10.83 7.41
N GLN A 364 13.96 -11.34 6.19
CA GLN A 364 14.68 -10.91 5.00
C GLN A 364 14.10 -9.64 4.35
N PHE A 365 12.77 -9.46 4.37
CA PHE A 365 12.12 -8.47 3.52
C PHE A 365 11.24 -7.43 4.23
N LEU A 366 10.70 -7.73 5.41
CA LEU A 366 9.79 -6.80 6.09
C LEU A 366 10.51 -5.51 6.44
N ASN A 367 9.86 -4.36 6.23
CA ASN A 367 10.41 -3.03 6.44
C ASN A 367 11.66 -2.69 5.60
N THR A 368 11.98 -3.49 4.59
CA THR A 368 13.08 -3.20 3.65
C THR A 368 12.58 -2.42 2.43
N ILE A 369 13.50 -1.73 1.75
CA ILE A 369 13.25 -1.14 0.44
C ILE A 369 13.80 -2.11 -0.61
N LYS A 370 12.92 -2.54 -1.51
CA LYS A 370 13.31 -3.32 -2.67
C LYS A 370 13.36 -2.42 -3.90
N GLU A 371 14.45 -2.53 -4.65
CA GLU A 371 14.70 -1.73 -5.85
C GLU A 371 14.59 -2.61 -7.11
N ASP A 372 14.17 -2.01 -8.21
CA ASP A 372 14.28 -2.57 -9.55
C ASP A 372 14.89 -1.54 -10.49
N LYS A 373 16.10 -1.82 -10.98
CA LYS A 373 16.78 -1.01 -12.00
C LYS A 373 16.07 -1.06 -13.34
N GLY A 374 15.35 -2.15 -13.62
CA GLY A 374 14.51 -2.27 -14.80
C GLY A 374 13.16 -1.58 -14.62
N TYR A 375 12.37 -1.55 -15.69
CA TYR A 375 10.96 -1.19 -15.63
C TYR A 375 10.15 -2.31 -14.97
N MET A 376 9.14 -1.92 -14.21
CA MET A 376 8.28 -2.86 -13.49
C MET A 376 6.88 -2.89 -14.11
N SER A 377 6.60 -3.97 -14.83
CA SER A 377 5.26 -4.29 -15.32
C SER A 377 4.37 -4.76 -14.17
N THR A 378 3.19 -4.15 -14.05
CA THR A 378 2.16 -4.48 -13.06
C THR A 378 0.78 -4.45 -13.73
N SER A 379 -0.25 -5.01 -13.10
CA SER A 379 -1.63 -4.98 -13.61
C SER A 379 -2.59 -4.33 -12.61
N LEU A 380 -3.61 -3.63 -13.11
CA LEU A 380 -4.74 -3.20 -12.29
C LEU A 380 -5.58 -4.37 -11.77
N SER A 381 -5.47 -5.55 -12.38
CA SER A 381 -6.16 -6.77 -11.94
C SER A 381 -5.22 -7.73 -11.22
N SER A 382 -5.71 -8.31 -10.14
CA SER A 382 -5.08 -9.41 -9.39
C SER A 382 -5.41 -10.80 -9.94
N GLU A 383 -6.24 -10.87 -10.98
CA GLU A 383 -6.62 -12.12 -11.64
C GLU A 383 -5.40 -12.99 -11.97
N ARG A 384 -5.50 -14.28 -11.66
CA ARG A 384 -4.45 -15.24 -11.99
C ARG A 384 -4.57 -15.69 -13.44
N LEU A 385 -3.57 -15.37 -14.25
CA LEU A 385 -3.45 -15.87 -15.62
C LEU A 385 -2.73 -17.23 -15.66
N ALA A 386 -2.96 -18.01 -16.72
CA ALA A 386 -2.33 -19.32 -16.91
C ALA A 386 -0.79 -19.24 -16.89
N ALA A 387 -0.21 -18.17 -17.48
CA ALA A 387 1.22 -17.90 -17.51
C ALA A 387 1.87 -17.74 -16.12
N PHE A 388 1.08 -17.52 -15.08
CA PHE A 388 1.57 -17.27 -13.71
C PHE A 388 1.46 -18.49 -12.80
N GLY A 389 1.12 -19.68 -13.32
CA GLY A 389 0.86 -20.88 -12.52
C GLY A 389 1.95 -21.24 -11.49
N SER A 390 3.23 -21.05 -11.84
CA SER A 390 4.39 -21.35 -10.98
C SER A 390 4.78 -20.22 -10.02
N ARG A 391 4.15 -19.05 -10.11
CA ARG A 391 4.46 -17.87 -9.29
C ARG A 391 3.88 -18.05 -7.88
N LYS A 392 4.75 -17.95 -6.88
CA LYS A 392 4.42 -18.22 -5.46
C LYS A 392 4.25 -16.94 -4.62
N ILE A 393 4.71 -15.81 -5.13
CA ILE A 393 4.67 -14.51 -4.46
C ILE A 393 3.82 -13.57 -5.30
N ILE A 394 2.89 -12.86 -4.67
CA ILE A 394 2.02 -11.86 -5.28
C ILE A 394 2.35 -10.53 -4.62
N LEU A 395 2.89 -9.59 -5.39
CA LEU A 395 3.08 -8.22 -4.95
C LEU A 395 1.75 -7.48 -5.12
N ARG A 396 1.24 -6.91 -4.02
CA ARG A 396 0.12 -5.96 -4.00
C ARG A 396 0.68 -4.58 -3.65
N LEU A 397 0.92 -3.78 -4.68
CA LEU A 397 1.66 -2.53 -4.58
C LEU A 397 0.71 -1.33 -4.53
N GLN A 398 0.81 -0.54 -3.48
CA GLN A 398 0.22 0.80 -3.42
C GLN A 398 1.08 1.75 -4.26
N VAL A 399 0.46 2.38 -5.25
CA VAL A 399 1.09 3.37 -6.14
C VAL A 399 0.47 4.73 -5.81
N PRO A 400 1.17 5.60 -5.07
CA PRO A 400 0.64 6.91 -4.70
C PRO A 400 0.39 7.79 -5.92
N LYS A 401 -0.57 8.71 -5.79
CA LYS A 401 -0.77 9.80 -6.74
C LYS A 401 0.57 10.54 -6.99
N GLY A 402 0.85 10.83 -8.26
CA GLY A 402 2.08 11.51 -8.68
C GLY A 402 3.21 10.56 -9.07
N SER A 403 3.07 9.25 -8.85
CA SER A 403 4.08 8.25 -9.24
C SER A 403 4.36 8.27 -10.75
N THR A 404 5.61 8.02 -11.13
CA THR A 404 6.04 7.93 -12.54
C THR A 404 5.67 6.58 -13.12
N GLY A 405 4.74 6.59 -14.06
CA GLY A 405 4.24 5.39 -14.74
C GLY A 405 3.02 5.72 -15.58
N ALA A 406 2.64 4.79 -16.45
CA ALA A 406 1.51 4.96 -17.33
C ALA A 406 0.73 3.65 -17.55
N TYR A 407 -0.53 3.80 -17.92
CA TYR A 407 -1.37 2.67 -18.34
C TYR A 407 -0.99 2.25 -19.76
N LEU A 408 -0.08 1.28 -19.88
CA LEU A 408 0.53 0.88 -21.14
C LEU A 408 -0.51 0.34 -22.11
N SER A 409 -1.52 -0.38 -21.62
CA SER A 409 -2.62 -0.93 -22.42
C SER A 409 -3.39 0.13 -23.24
N ALA A 410 -3.25 1.44 -22.96
CA ALA A 410 -3.84 2.51 -23.78
C ALA A 410 -3.19 2.69 -25.16
N ILE A 411 -1.98 2.17 -25.40
CA ILE A 411 -1.33 2.32 -26.72
C ILE A 411 -1.87 1.35 -27.78
N GLY A 412 -2.66 0.34 -27.37
CA GLY A 412 -3.23 -0.71 -28.22
C GLY A 412 -2.50 -2.06 -28.08
N GLY A 413 -3.03 -3.12 -28.71
CA GLY A 413 -2.38 -4.45 -28.81
C GLY A 413 -2.44 -5.34 -27.55
N PHE A 414 -2.50 -4.75 -26.35
CA PHE A 414 -2.40 -5.46 -25.06
C PHE A 414 -3.49 -5.06 -24.05
N ALA A 415 -4.69 -4.76 -24.55
CA ALA A 415 -5.80 -4.25 -23.74
C ALA A 415 -6.23 -5.21 -22.60
N SER A 416 -6.05 -6.52 -22.79
CA SER A 416 -6.41 -7.56 -21.83
C SER A 416 -5.52 -7.59 -20.59
N GLU A 417 -4.31 -7.03 -20.65
CA GLU A 417 -3.32 -7.11 -19.56
C GLU A 417 -3.56 -6.05 -18.48
N LYS A 418 -4.33 -5.00 -18.79
CA LYS A 418 -4.67 -3.89 -17.88
C LYS A 418 -3.40 -3.34 -17.23
N GLU A 419 -2.35 -3.18 -18.03
CA GLU A 419 -0.99 -3.00 -17.54
C GLU A 419 -0.72 -1.56 -17.11
N ILE A 420 -0.17 -1.41 -15.90
CA ILE A 420 0.50 -0.19 -15.44
C ILE A 420 2.01 -0.48 -15.48
N LEU A 421 2.71 0.22 -16.36
CA LEU A 421 4.17 0.15 -16.44
C LEU A 421 4.76 1.26 -15.57
N LEU A 422 5.49 0.88 -14.52
CA LEU A 422 6.25 1.81 -13.68
C LEU A 422 7.61 2.06 -14.31
N ASP A 423 8.08 3.31 -14.19
CA ASP A 423 9.39 3.72 -14.69
C ASP A 423 10.53 2.92 -14.02
N LYS A 424 11.68 2.91 -14.69
CA LYS A 424 12.90 2.26 -14.18
C LYS A 424 13.39 2.91 -12.89
N ASP A 425 14.28 2.22 -12.17
CA ASP A 425 14.82 2.66 -10.88
C ASP A 425 13.74 2.83 -9.80
N SER A 426 12.63 2.08 -9.94
CA SER A 426 11.54 2.05 -8.98
C SER A 426 12.00 1.45 -7.64
N LYS A 427 11.45 1.98 -6.55
CA LYS A 427 11.73 1.53 -5.19
C LYS A 427 10.43 1.39 -4.42
N TYR A 428 10.25 0.31 -3.69
CA TYR A 428 9.09 0.13 -2.83
C TYR A 428 9.49 -0.38 -1.45
N HIS A 429 8.80 0.12 -0.44
CA HIS A 429 8.92 -0.35 0.93
C HIS A 429 7.96 -1.53 1.15
N ILE A 430 8.43 -2.62 1.75
CA ILE A 430 7.62 -3.81 2.05
C ILE A 430 6.94 -3.64 3.41
N ASP A 431 5.61 -3.56 3.42
CA ASP A 431 4.80 -3.17 4.58
C ASP A 431 4.38 -4.38 5.42
N LYS A 432 3.97 -5.47 4.77
CA LYS A 432 3.59 -6.73 5.42
C LYS A 432 3.56 -7.90 4.44
N ALA A 433 3.59 -9.11 5.00
CA ALA A 433 3.35 -10.35 4.26
C ALA A 433 2.21 -11.14 4.89
N THR A 434 1.35 -11.72 4.05
CA THR A 434 0.26 -12.60 4.49
C THR A 434 0.15 -13.81 3.58
N GLU A 435 -0.42 -14.90 4.10
CA GLU A 435 -0.64 -16.11 3.30
C GLU A 435 -2.00 -16.08 2.59
N VAL A 436 -2.07 -16.76 1.45
CA VAL A 436 -3.30 -17.18 0.77
C VAL A 436 -3.08 -18.56 0.15
N ILE A 437 -4.07 -19.43 0.26
CA ILE A 437 -4.07 -20.72 -0.43
C ILE A 437 -4.92 -20.56 -1.68
N ILE A 438 -4.36 -20.87 -2.86
CA ILE A 438 -5.08 -20.77 -4.14
C ILE A 438 -4.99 -22.12 -4.83
N LYS A 439 -6.14 -22.78 -4.99
CA LYS A 439 -6.28 -24.15 -5.50
C LYS A 439 -5.32 -25.12 -4.81
N GLY A 440 -5.31 -25.08 -3.47
CA GLY A 440 -4.47 -25.95 -2.63
C GLY A 440 -2.99 -25.56 -2.55
N VAL A 441 -2.54 -24.55 -3.30
CA VAL A 441 -1.12 -24.12 -3.29
C VAL A 441 -0.97 -22.81 -2.51
N LYS A 442 -0.12 -22.85 -1.48
CA LYS A 442 0.21 -21.71 -0.63
C LYS A 442 0.99 -20.64 -1.41
N ARG A 443 0.62 -19.37 -1.20
CA ARG A 443 1.22 -18.17 -1.79
C ARG A 443 1.36 -17.07 -0.75
N TYR A 444 2.33 -16.18 -0.97
CA TYR A 444 2.50 -14.96 -0.17
C TYR A 444 1.96 -13.76 -0.91
N VAL A 445 1.11 -12.99 -0.23
CA VAL A 445 0.72 -11.64 -0.65
C VAL A 445 1.62 -10.67 0.10
N VAL A 446 2.48 -9.99 -0.65
CA VAL A 446 3.42 -8.97 -0.17
C VAL A 446 2.79 -7.61 -0.43
N ASP A 447 2.36 -6.95 0.63
CA ASP A 447 1.91 -5.57 0.55
C ASP A 447 3.12 -4.65 0.61
N ALA A 448 3.15 -3.70 -0.32
CA ALA A 448 4.21 -2.73 -0.42
C ALA A 448 3.69 -1.37 -0.87
N THR A 449 4.48 -0.34 -0.62
CA THR A 449 4.19 1.03 -1.05
C THR A 449 5.33 1.55 -1.91
N LEU A 450 5.01 1.98 -3.13
CA LEU A 450 5.97 2.61 -4.04
C LEU A 450 6.44 3.94 -3.45
N LEU A 451 7.75 4.16 -3.47
CA LEU A 451 8.37 5.42 -3.08
C LEU A 451 8.33 6.36 -4.28
N THR A 452 7.68 7.51 -4.10
CA THR A 452 7.68 8.59 -5.10
C THR A 452 8.93 9.45 -4.92
N ASN A 453 9.67 9.64 -6.00
CA ASN A 453 10.89 10.48 -6.03
C ASN A 453 10.57 11.98 -6.10
#